data_AF-A0A5B0QQX0-F1
#
_entry.id   AF-A0A5B0QQX0-F1
#
_cell.length_a   1.000
_cell.length_b   1.000
_cell.length_c   1.000
_cell.angle_alpha   90.00
_cell.angle_beta   90.00
_cell.angle_gamma   90.00
#
_symmetry.space_group_name_H-M   'P 1'
#
loop_
_entity.id
_entity.type
_entity.pdbx_description
1 polymer ?
#
loop_
_entity_poly.entity_id
_entity_poly.type
_entity_poly.pdbx_seq_one_letter_code
_entity_poly.pdbx_strand_id
1 'polypeptide(L)'
;MSNWITSFFEQAVKQSPNIQNSRTWQSKPTMRLEGANSTRELDGAIMSLNLENENHIRDVLVPVELKKNKSEASHAAICLAQYVYEVFRAQSTRSFVIGFTLCGTSMQLRQFDRSGAIGSESFDAKANKENLKKFFALISLSLTCNKRLLGFDPTFIDDQGPHTAIQIVIDTGTQELVIDHPHIFRAAGICGRGTTCWKAHISVDERQTFLIKDSWQPKDRREEVLCFAT
;
A
#
# COMPACT_ATOMS: atom_id res chain seq x y z
N MET A 1 -9.27 19.85 13.48
CA MET A 1 -8.08 19.74 12.61
C MET A 1 -8.40 18.98 11.33
N SER A 2 -9.21 17.92 11.40
CA SER A 2 -9.66 17.10 10.26
C SER A 2 -10.32 17.89 9.10
N ASN A 3 -11.29 18.78 9.36
CA ASN A 3 -12.16 19.33 8.30
C ASN A 3 -11.45 20.07 7.15
N TRP A 4 -10.39 20.85 7.41
CA TRP A 4 -9.69 21.57 6.33
C TRP A 4 -8.81 20.64 5.49
N ILE A 5 -8.26 19.58 6.11
CA ILE A 5 -7.44 18.57 5.44
C ILE A 5 -8.34 17.74 4.54
N THR A 6 -9.44 17.22 5.08
CA THR A 6 -10.46 16.48 4.32
C THR A 6 -10.98 17.30 3.14
N SER A 7 -11.42 18.54 3.39
CA SER A 7 -11.89 19.44 2.33
C SER A 7 -10.82 19.69 1.26
N PHE A 8 -9.55 19.83 1.67
CA PHE A 8 -8.44 19.97 0.73
C PHE A 8 -8.26 18.71 -0.14
N PHE A 9 -8.18 17.53 0.48
CA PHE A 9 -7.99 16.28 -0.25
C PHE A 9 -9.15 16.01 -1.21
N GLU A 10 -10.39 16.24 -0.79
CA GLU A 10 -11.58 16.15 -1.65
C GLU A 10 -11.49 17.11 -2.85
N GLN A 11 -11.00 18.33 -2.64
CA GLN A 11 -10.81 19.30 -3.72
C GLN A 11 -9.67 18.88 -4.67
N ALA A 12 -8.58 18.33 -4.14
CA ALA A 12 -7.47 17.83 -4.95
C ALA A 12 -7.88 16.64 -5.84
N VAL A 13 -8.73 15.75 -5.32
CA VAL A 13 -9.36 14.66 -6.09
C VAL A 13 -10.25 15.22 -7.20
N LYS A 14 -11.15 16.17 -6.88
CA LYS A 14 -12.05 16.80 -7.87
C LYS A 14 -11.31 17.51 -9.01
N GLN A 15 -10.16 18.14 -8.71
CA GLN A 15 -9.35 18.86 -9.71
C GLN A 15 -8.51 17.95 -10.59
N SER A 16 -8.49 16.64 -10.33
CA SER A 16 -7.73 15.66 -11.09
C SER A 16 -8.66 14.65 -11.79
N PRO A 17 -9.55 15.08 -12.73
CA PRO A 17 -10.58 14.20 -13.31
C PRO A 17 -10.03 13.14 -14.27
N ASN A 18 -8.78 13.26 -14.73
CA ASN A 18 -8.16 12.37 -15.74
C ASN A 18 -7.28 11.26 -15.14
N ILE A 19 -7.44 10.93 -13.85
CA ILE A 19 -6.59 9.90 -13.25
C ILE A 19 -7.09 8.52 -13.70
N GLN A 20 -6.31 7.90 -14.58
CA GLN A 20 -6.38 6.50 -15.04
C GLN A 20 -6.42 5.45 -13.89
N ASN A 21 -6.35 5.91 -12.63
CA ASN A 21 -6.42 5.18 -11.38
C ASN A 21 -7.40 5.94 -10.48
N SER A 22 -8.69 5.66 -10.55
CA SER A 22 -9.69 6.31 -9.69
C SER A 22 -9.26 6.20 -8.22
N ARG A 23 -8.90 7.32 -7.58
CA ARG A 23 -8.52 7.41 -6.16
C ARG A 23 -9.39 8.41 -5.43
N THR A 24 -9.64 8.14 -4.16
CA THR A 24 -10.39 9.03 -3.26
C THR A 24 -9.65 9.24 -1.95
N TRP A 25 -10.01 10.30 -1.24
CA TRP A 25 -9.61 10.50 0.14
C TRP A 25 -10.71 10.01 1.07
N GLN A 26 -10.32 9.28 2.11
CA GLN A 26 -11.20 8.84 3.16
C GLN A 26 -10.67 9.30 4.51
N SER A 27 -11.51 9.99 5.27
CA SER A 27 -11.24 10.32 6.68
C SER A 27 -12.51 10.08 7.49
N LYS A 28 -12.69 8.85 7.94
CA LYS A 28 -13.76 8.49 8.89
C LYS A 28 -13.08 7.85 10.10
N PRO A 29 -12.68 8.65 11.11
CA PRO A 29 -12.04 8.13 12.32
C PRO A 29 -12.89 6.99 12.88
N THR A 30 -14.20 7.21 13.05
CA THR A 30 -15.11 6.24 13.67
C THR A 30 -15.46 5.01 12.84
N MET A 31 -14.93 4.86 11.61
CA MET A 31 -15.27 3.73 10.73
C MET A 31 -14.12 2.72 10.69
N ARG A 32 -14.43 1.48 11.07
CA ARG A 32 -13.49 0.36 10.94
C ARG A 32 -13.31 0.01 9.46
N LEU A 33 -12.09 -0.29 9.07
CA LEU A 33 -11.81 -0.86 7.76
C LEU A 33 -12.14 -2.35 7.78
N GLU A 34 -12.93 -2.80 6.81
CA GLU A 34 -13.17 -4.23 6.62
C GLU A 34 -11.85 -4.93 6.26
N GLY A 35 -11.67 -6.16 6.77
CA GLY A 35 -10.47 -6.96 6.56
C GLY A 35 -9.26 -6.61 7.44
N ALA A 36 -9.32 -5.54 8.23
CA ALA A 36 -8.32 -5.27 9.26
C ALA A 36 -8.65 -6.04 10.56
N ASN A 37 -7.64 -6.62 11.21
CA ASN A 37 -7.86 -7.30 12.51
C ASN A 37 -7.95 -6.31 13.67
N SER A 38 -7.42 -5.10 13.49
CA SER A 38 -7.37 -4.10 14.55
C SER A 38 -8.70 -3.36 14.67
N THR A 39 -9.08 -2.99 15.91
CA THR A 39 -10.24 -2.12 16.16
C THR A 39 -9.93 -0.64 15.94
N ARG A 40 -8.77 -0.31 15.35
CA ARG A 40 -8.30 1.08 15.25
C ARG A 40 -8.94 1.84 14.11
N GLU A 41 -9.10 3.13 14.37
CA GLU A 41 -9.83 4.13 13.62
C GLU A 41 -8.89 4.93 12.72
N LEU A 42 -8.97 4.73 11.41
CA LEU A 42 -8.07 5.38 10.45
C LEU A 42 -8.32 6.91 10.45
N ASP A 43 -7.30 7.70 10.79
CA ASP A 43 -7.40 9.17 10.75
C ASP A 43 -7.62 9.69 9.32
N GLY A 44 -6.93 9.11 8.35
CA GLY A 44 -7.30 9.18 6.94
C GLY A 44 -6.43 8.34 6.01
N ALA A 45 -6.86 8.17 4.76
CA ALA A 45 -6.07 7.51 3.73
C ALA A 45 -6.46 7.98 2.34
N ILE A 46 -5.52 7.87 1.42
CA ILE A 46 -5.82 7.81 -0.01
C ILE A 46 -6.17 6.36 -0.33
N MET A 47 -7.34 6.14 -0.93
CA MET A 47 -7.87 4.83 -1.27
C MET A 47 -8.07 4.69 -2.78
N SER A 48 -8.02 3.46 -3.29
CA SER A 48 -8.54 3.12 -4.61
C SER A 48 -10.06 3.29 -4.59
N LEU A 49 -10.64 3.93 -5.61
CA LEU A 49 -12.08 3.98 -5.79
C LEU A 49 -12.55 2.61 -6.25
N ASN A 50 -13.05 1.82 -5.31
CA ASN A 50 -13.83 0.63 -5.60
C ASN A 50 -15.30 0.95 -5.32
N LEU A 51 -16.16 0.83 -6.34
CA LEU A 51 -17.58 1.17 -6.23
C LEU A 51 -18.39 0.07 -5.49
N GLU A 52 -17.82 -1.11 -5.31
CA GLU A 52 -18.53 -2.26 -4.74
C GLU A 52 -18.35 -2.40 -3.22
N ASN A 53 -17.21 -1.98 -2.66
CA ASN A 53 -16.92 -2.08 -1.22
C ASN A 53 -16.52 -0.72 -0.64
N GLU A 54 -17.44 -0.10 0.10
CA GLU A 54 -17.10 1.09 0.87
C GLU A 54 -16.21 0.72 2.07
N ASN A 55 -14.90 0.92 1.92
CA ASN A 55 -13.88 0.95 3.00
C ASN A 55 -13.24 -0.39 3.39
N HIS A 56 -12.65 -1.11 2.43
CA HIS A 56 -11.81 -2.28 2.73
C HIS A 56 -10.32 -1.90 2.86
N ILE A 57 -9.58 -2.55 3.77
CA ILE A 57 -8.12 -2.33 3.95
C ILE A 57 -7.31 -2.59 2.67
N ARG A 58 -7.84 -3.43 1.77
CA ARG A 58 -7.26 -3.74 0.46
C ARG A 58 -7.26 -2.54 -0.48
N ASP A 59 -8.12 -1.56 -0.26
CA ASP A 59 -8.20 -0.36 -1.09
C ASP A 59 -7.30 0.77 -0.56
N VAL A 60 -6.70 0.63 0.62
CA VAL A 60 -5.81 1.66 1.20
C VAL A 60 -4.51 1.76 0.39
N LEU A 61 -4.32 2.87 -0.30
CA LEU A 61 -3.14 3.12 -1.12
C LEU A 61 -2.03 3.81 -0.33
N VAL A 62 -2.39 4.84 0.43
CA VAL A 62 -1.47 5.64 1.27
C VAL A 62 -2.16 5.98 2.59
N PRO A 63 -1.80 5.34 3.71
CA PRO A 63 -2.33 5.70 5.02
C PRO A 63 -1.78 7.04 5.52
N VAL A 64 -2.61 7.78 6.26
CA VAL A 64 -2.29 9.08 6.84
C VAL A 64 -2.69 9.09 8.31
N GLU A 65 -1.74 9.40 9.18
CA GLU A 65 -1.97 9.58 10.61
C GLU A 65 -2.02 11.06 10.96
N LEU A 66 -3.03 11.48 11.72
CA LEU A 66 -3.24 12.87 12.11
C LEU A 66 -3.11 13.01 13.63
N LYS A 67 -2.31 13.96 14.08
CA LYS A 67 -2.24 14.36 15.49
C LYS A 67 -2.39 15.85 15.66
N LYS A 68 -2.88 16.27 16.82
CA LYS A 68 -3.14 17.68 17.09
C LYS A 68 -1.84 18.45 17.28
N ASN A 69 -0.86 17.88 17.94
CA ASN A 69 0.35 18.59 18.36
C ASN A 69 1.61 17.97 17.76
N LYS A 70 2.61 18.81 17.48
CA LYS A 70 3.91 18.37 16.97
C LYS A 70 4.64 17.41 17.93
N SER A 71 4.43 17.55 19.24
CA SER A 71 4.99 16.67 20.27
C SER A 71 4.54 15.21 20.15
N GLU A 72 3.45 14.94 19.42
CA GLU A 72 2.91 13.59 19.22
C GLU A 72 3.55 12.86 18.03
N ALA A 73 4.57 13.42 17.38
CA ALA A 73 5.18 12.87 16.17
C ALA A 73 5.65 11.41 16.33
N SER A 74 6.28 11.07 17.46
CA SER A 74 6.71 9.69 17.74
C SER A 74 5.52 8.74 17.89
N HIS A 75 4.43 9.21 18.51
CA HIS A 75 3.22 8.42 18.65
C HIS A 75 2.53 8.22 17.28
N ALA A 76 2.44 9.28 16.47
CA ALA A 76 1.90 9.21 15.11
C ALA A 76 2.67 8.21 14.24
N ALA A 77 3.99 8.18 14.35
CA ALA A 77 4.83 7.22 13.64
C ALA A 77 4.51 5.76 14.01
N ILE A 78 4.29 5.48 15.30
CA ILE A 78 3.94 4.14 15.79
C ILE A 78 2.54 3.76 15.30
N CYS A 79 1.57 4.67 15.38
CA CYS A 79 0.22 4.43 14.88
C CYS A 79 0.22 4.14 13.38
N LEU A 80 0.95 4.94 12.59
CA LEU A 80 1.09 4.72 11.16
C LEU A 80 1.72 3.35 10.85
N ALA A 81 2.75 2.94 11.61
CA ALA A 81 3.38 1.63 11.45
C ALA A 81 2.38 0.48 11.70
N GLN A 82 1.50 0.63 12.70
CA GLN A 82 0.45 -0.35 12.98
C GLN A 82 -0.55 -0.48 11.83
N TYR A 83 -0.91 0.63 11.16
CA TYR A 83 -1.72 0.57 9.95
C TYR A 83 -1.00 -0.10 8.79
N VAL A 84 0.27 0.23 8.60
CA VAL A 84 1.10 -0.39 7.56
C VAL A 84 1.19 -1.92 7.75
N TYR A 85 1.25 -2.40 8.98
CA TYR A 85 1.18 -3.84 9.27
C TYR A 85 -0.10 -4.47 8.70
N GLU A 86 -1.26 -3.85 8.90
CA GLU A 86 -2.53 -4.33 8.34
C GLU A 86 -2.56 -4.22 6.81
N VAL A 87 -2.00 -3.15 6.23
CA VAL A 87 -1.85 -3.00 4.77
C VAL A 87 -1.00 -4.13 4.19
N PHE A 88 0.16 -4.45 4.78
CA PHE A 88 1.00 -5.57 4.32
C PHE A 88 0.29 -6.92 4.45
N ARG A 89 -0.59 -7.10 5.44
CA ARG A 89 -1.38 -8.33 5.55
C ARG A 89 -2.41 -8.45 4.42
N ALA A 90 -3.09 -7.35 4.09
CA ALA A 90 -4.16 -7.33 3.11
C ALA A 90 -3.70 -7.24 1.64
N GLN A 91 -2.57 -6.57 1.41
CA GLN A 91 -2.01 -6.31 0.08
C GLN A 91 -0.69 -7.09 -0.04
N SER A 92 -0.79 -8.37 -0.39
CA SER A 92 0.36 -9.27 -0.36
C SER A 92 1.46 -8.91 -1.36
N THR A 93 1.10 -8.22 -2.45
CA THR A 93 1.95 -7.77 -3.57
C THR A 93 2.69 -6.44 -3.32
N ARG A 94 2.60 -5.88 -2.11
CA ARG A 94 3.35 -4.68 -1.72
C ARG A 94 4.79 -5.01 -1.33
N SER A 95 5.73 -4.43 -2.05
CA SER A 95 7.15 -4.37 -1.67
C SER A 95 7.40 -3.35 -0.55
N PHE A 96 6.73 -2.20 -0.62
CA PHE A 96 6.77 -1.14 0.41
C PHE A 96 5.45 -0.40 0.50
N VAL A 97 5.26 0.36 1.57
CA VAL A 97 4.12 1.26 1.78
C VAL A 97 4.65 2.64 2.14
N ILE A 98 4.21 3.66 1.40
CA ILE A 98 4.41 5.06 1.81
C ILE A 98 3.21 5.53 2.64
N GLY A 99 3.45 6.43 3.57
CA GLY A 99 2.42 7.04 4.39
C GLY A 99 2.83 8.40 4.90
N PHE A 100 1.87 9.16 5.41
CA PHE A 100 2.11 10.50 5.95
C PHE A 100 1.74 10.58 7.43
N THR A 101 2.52 11.34 8.18
CA THR A 101 2.09 11.83 9.50
C THR A 101 1.94 13.35 9.42
N LEU A 102 0.81 13.88 9.90
CA LEU A 102 0.59 15.32 10.03
C LEU A 102 0.25 15.65 11.48
N CYS A 103 1.22 16.24 12.19
CA CYS A 103 1.13 16.55 13.61
C CYS A 103 1.04 18.08 13.79
N GLY A 104 -0.15 18.61 14.00
CA GLY A 104 -0.43 20.05 13.86
C GLY A 104 -0.30 20.47 12.41
N THR A 105 0.73 21.28 12.10
CA THR A 105 1.10 21.65 10.72
C THR A 105 2.36 20.95 10.23
N SER A 106 3.01 20.14 11.08
CA SER A 106 4.25 19.44 10.77
C SER A 106 3.96 18.15 10.03
N MET A 107 4.32 18.09 8.74
CA MET A 107 4.17 16.91 7.89
C MET A 107 5.48 16.13 7.79
N GLN A 108 5.39 14.80 7.73
CA GLN A 108 6.51 13.91 7.42
C GLN A 108 6.05 12.80 6.47
N LEU A 109 6.82 12.53 5.41
CA LEU A 109 6.67 11.36 4.55
C LEU A 109 7.44 10.20 5.18
N ARG A 110 6.84 9.02 5.22
CA ARG A 110 7.48 7.78 5.67
C ARG A 110 7.32 6.69 4.64
N GLN A 111 8.36 5.88 4.49
CA GLN A 111 8.32 4.65 3.72
C GLN A 111 8.61 3.49 4.66
N PHE A 112 7.82 2.43 4.53
CA PHE A 112 7.96 1.19 5.27
C PHE A 112 8.18 0.07 4.28
N ASP A 113 9.22 -0.72 4.49
CA ASP A 113 9.49 -1.94 3.74
C ASP A 113 9.80 -3.08 4.72
N ARG A 114 10.30 -4.21 4.19
CA ARG A 114 10.60 -5.38 5.01
C ARG A 114 11.86 -5.30 5.85
N SER A 115 12.63 -4.22 5.69
CA SER A 115 13.81 -3.89 6.49
C SER A 115 13.48 -2.92 7.62
N GLY A 116 12.37 -2.19 7.54
CA GLY A 116 11.91 -1.28 8.59
C GLY A 116 11.23 -0.03 8.04
N ALA A 117 11.42 1.09 8.73
CA ALA A 117 10.80 2.37 8.39
C ALA A 117 11.86 3.46 8.23
N ILE A 118 11.77 4.23 7.15
CA ILE A 118 12.52 5.46 6.93
C ILE A 118 11.55 6.64 6.85
N GLY A 119 12.00 7.82 7.30
CA GLY A 119 11.20 9.04 7.28
C GLY A 119 12.00 10.19 6.70
N SER A 120 11.33 11.06 5.94
CA SER A 120 11.90 12.34 5.52
C SER A 120 12.15 13.24 6.73
N GLU A 121 12.86 14.34 6.53
CA GLU A 121 12.75 15.46 7.48
C GLU A 121 11.29 15.94 7.54
N SER A 122 10.86 16.31 8.75
CA SER A 122 9.55 16.93 8.93
C SER A 122 9.60 18.41 8.53
N PHE A 123 8.55 18.92 7.91
CA PHE A 123 8.44 20.35 7.61
C PHE A 123 7.07 20.89 8.01
N ASP A 124 7.03 22.16 8.41
CA ASP A 124 5.77 22.85 8.68
C ASP A 124 5.11 23.26 7.35
N ALA A 125 4.02 22.59 7.00
CA ALA A 125 3.28 22.80 5.75
C ALA A 125 2.76 24.24 5.59
N LYS A 126 2.58 24.99 6.69
CA LYS A 126 2.04 26.36 6.68
C LYS A 126 3.11 27.43 6.88
N ALA A 127 4.38 27.07 7.07
CA ALA A 127 5.42 28.04 7.38
C ALA A 127 5.66 29.06 6.25
N ASN A 128 5.59 28.64 4.99
CA ASN A 128 5.77 29.52 3.83
C ASN A 128 5.15 28.90 2.56
N LYS A 129 5.12 29.69 1.48
CA LYS A 129 4.55 29.27 0.19
C LYS A 129 5.26 28.04 -0.39
N GLU A 130 6.55 27.87 -0.15
CA GLU A 130 7.31 26.74 -0.69
C GLU A 130 7.00 25.43 0.04
N ASN A 131 6.90 25.46 1.37
CA ASN A 131 6.42 24.32 2.15
C ASN A 131 4.98 23.95 1.79
N LEU A 132 4.13 24.94 1.54
CA LEU A 132 2.77 24.68 1.10
C LEU A 132 2.73 24.02 -0.28
N LYS A 133 3.55 24.46 -1.24
CA LYS A 133 3.72 23.76 -2.53
C LYS A 133 4.25 22.34 -2.35
N LYS A 134 5.21 22.12 -1.45
CA LYS A 134 5.76 20.78 -1.15
C LYS A 134 4.68 19.86 -0.60
N PHE A 135 3.84 20.36 0.31
CA PHE A 135 2.66 19.65 0.81
C PHE A 135 1.73 19.25 -0.34
N PHE A 136 1.35 20.21 -1.21
CA PHE A 136 0.51 19.93 -2.37
C PHE A 136 1.14 18.89 -3.31
N ALA A 137 2.43 19.03 -3.63
CA ALA A 137 3.13 18.13 -4.53
C ALA A 137 3.16 16.68 -4.01
N LEU A 138 3.39 16.47 -2.71
CA LEU A 138 3.38 15.13 -2.10
C LEU A 138 1.99 14.48 -2.16
N ILE A 139 0.94 15.25 -1.90
CA ILE A 139 -0.44 14.76 -1.98
C ILE A 139 -0.84 14.49 -3.43
N SER A 140 -0.60 15.43 -4.34
CA SER A 140 -0.88 15.25 -5.77
C SER A 140 -0.12 14.06 -6.35
N LEU A 141 1.15 13.87 -5.98
CA LEU A 141 1.90 12.69 -6.39
C LEU A 141 1.21 11.41 -5.90
N SER A 142 0.80 11.36 -4.64
CA SER A 142 0.13 10.19 -4.05
C SER A 142 -1.24 9.91 -4.68
N LEU A 143 -1.91 10.94 -5.22
CA LEU A 143 -3.18 10.79 -5.94
C LEU A 143 -3.01 10.38 -7.40
N THR A 144 -1.87 10.69 -8.03
CA THR A 144 -1.73 10.58 -9.49
C THR A 144 -0.68 9.56 -9.95
N CYS A 145 0.31 9.23 -9.12
CA CYS A 145 1.40 8.32 -9.49
C CYS A 145 0.87 6.91 -9.77
N ASN A 146 1.59 6.11 -10.54
CA ASN A 146 1.22 4.70 -10.75
C ASN A 146 1.36 3.86 -9.46
N LYS A 147 0.78 2.65 -9.46
CA LYS A 147 0.86 1.71 -8.32
C LYS A 147 2.32 1.34 -7.98
N ARG A 148 3.22 1.27 -8.97
CA ARG A 148 4.65 0.99 -8.73
C ARG A 148 5.31 2.02 -7.79
N LEU A 149 5.03 3.31 -7.98
CA LEU A 149 5.54 4.37 -7.11
C LEU A 149 4.94 4.35 -5.69
N LEU A 150 3.83 3.65 -5.51
CA LEU A 150 3.26 3.38 -4.18
C LEU A 150 3.84 2.11 -3.55
N GLY A 151 4.60 1.31 -4.30
CA GLY A 151 5.25 0.11 -3.79
C GLY A 151 4.54 -1.21 -4.11
N PHE A 152 3.61 -1.20 -5.06
CA PHE A 152 3.14 -2.44 -5.67
C PHE A 152 4.20 -3.01 -6.61
N ASP A 153 4.43 -4.32 -6.51
CA ASP A 153 5.35 -5.03 -7.38
C ASP A 153 4.77 -5.15 -8.80
N PRO A 154 5.46 -4.64 -9.85
CA PRO A 154 4.98 -4.66 -11.22
C PRO A 154 5.00 -6.05 -11.87
N THR A 155 5.60 -7.06 -11.24
CA THR A 155 5.54 -8.46 -11.72
C THR A 155 4.14 -9.05 -11.57
N PHE A 156 3.35 -8.51 -10.64
CA PHE A 156 1.95 -8.86 -10.47
C PHE A 156 1.08 -7.99 -11.38
N ILE A 157 0.29 -8.66 -12.20
CA ILE A 157 -0.73 -8.05 -13.04
C ILE A 157 -2.01 -8.00 -12.21
N ASP A 158 -2.43 -6.77 -11.93
CA ASP A 158 -3.64 -6.46 -11.19
C ASP A 158 -4.59 -5.78 -12.19
N ASP A 159 -5.42 -6.60 -12.85
CA ASP A 159 -6.39 -6.15 -13.84
C ASP A 159 -7.71 -5.72 -13.21
N GLN A 160 -7.66 -5.00 -12.08
CA GLN A 160 -8.84 -4.40 -11.44
C GLN A 160 -9.92 -5.43 -11.03
N GLY A 161 -9.55 -6.70 -10.85
CA GLY A 161 -10.47 -7.79 -10.49
C GLY A 161 -9.91 -8.74 -9.42
N PRO A 162 -10.66 -9.80 -9.07
CA PRO A 162 -10.24 -10.84 -8.12
C PRO A 162 -9.08 -11.70 -8.66
N HIS A 163 -8.68 -11.53 -9.92
CA HIS A 163 -7.64 -12.29 -10.59
C HIS A 163 -6.32 -11.53 -10.52
N THR A 164 -5.48 -11.89 -9.56
CA THR A 164 -4.09 -11.46 -9.58
C THR A 164 -3.32 -12.49 -10.40
N ALA A 165 -2.57 -12.07 -11.41
CA ALA A 165 -1.72 -12.96 -12.19
C ALA A 165 -0.25 -12.53 -12.09
N ILE A 166 0.66 -13.44 -12.40
CA ILE A 166 2.09 -13.15 -12.59
C ILE A 166 2.51 -13.68 -13.95
N GLN A 167 3.26 -12.88 -14.69
CA GLN A 167 3.94 -13.35 -15.89
C GLN A 167 5.35 -13.82 -15.55
N ILE A 168 5.65 -15.07 -15.88
CA ILE A 168 6.97 -15.67 -15.77
C ILE A 168 7.53 -15.96 -17.17
N VAL A 169 8.84 -15.85 -17.31
CA VAL A 169 9.54 -16.24 -18.53
C VAL A 169 10.14 -17.62 -18.31
N ILE A 170 9.80 -18.57 -19.16
CA ILE A 170 10.36 -19.93 -19.21
C ILE A 170 11.04 -20.15 -20.57
N ASP A 171 11.80 -21.24 -20.71
CA ASP A 171 12.54 -21.55 -21.94
C ASP A 171 11.64 -21.60 -23.19
N THR A 172 10.37 -21.93 -23.02
CA THR A 172 9.38 -22.02 -24.12
C THR A 172 8.60 -20.72 -24.37
N GLY A 173 8.88 -19.63 -23.64
CA GLY A 173 8.22 -18.32 -23.80
C GLY A 173 7.70 -17.73 -22.49
N THR A 174 6.84 -16.72 -22.59
CA THR A 174 6.16 -16.13 -21.43
C THR A 174 4.92 -16.96 -21.07
N GLN A 175 4.79 -17.30 -19.80
CA GLN A 175 3.63 -17.99 -19.25
C GLN A 175 2.98 -17.15 -18.16
N GLU A 176 1.64 -17.15 -18.14
CA GLU A 176 0.85 -16.46 -17.13
C GLU A 176 0.32 -17.46 -16.11
N LEU A 177 0.65 -17.20 -14.84
CA LEU A 177 0.15 -17.94 -13.69
C LEU A 177 -0.92 -17.11 -12.99
N VAL A 178 -2.13 -17.65 -12.95
CA VAL A 178 -3.26 -17.08 -12.20
C VAL A 178 -3.14 -17.49 -10.74
N ILE A 179 -3.20 -16.53 -9.82
CA ILE A 179 -3.10 -16.78 -8.38
C ILE A 179 -4.45 -17.20 -7.82
N ASP A 180 -4.48 -18.36 -7.16
CA ASP A 180 -5.63 -18.81 -6.39
C ASP A 180 -5.63 -18.10 -5.03
N HIS A 181 -6.68 -17.33 -4.76
CA HIS A 181 -6.89 -16.69 -3.45
C HIS A 181 -7.74 -17.58 -2.53
N PRO A 182 -7.55 -17.53 -1.20
CA PRO A 182 -6.53 -16.75 -0.49
C PRO A 182 -5.14 -17.39 -0.54
N HIS A 183 -4.12 -16.65 -0.12
CA HIS A 183 -2.77 -17.19 0.06
C HIS A 183 -2.75 -18.38 1.03
N ILE A 184 -1.87 -19.37 0.76
CA ILE A 184 -1.62 -20.52 1.64
C ILE A 184 -0.91 -20.07 2.92
N PHE A 185 0.02 -19.12 2.78
CA PHE A 185 0.81 -18.61 3.89
C PHE A 185 1.16 -17.15 3.68
N ARG A 186 1.14 -16.34 4.75
CA ARG A 186 1.64 -14.96 4.74
C ARG A 186 2.30 -14.63 6.07
N ALA A 187 3.58 -14.25 6.01
CA ALA A 187 4.27 -13.61 7.12
C ALA A 187 3.79 -12.17 7.25
N ALA A 188 3.00 -11.90 8.27
CA ALA A 188 2.34 -10.62 8.51
C ALA A 188 3.28 -9.49 8.99
N GLY A 189 4.46 -9.83 9.53
CA GLY A 189 5.38 -8.85 10.11
C GLY A 189 5.80 -7.74 9.15
N ILE A 190 5.98 -6.52 9.69
CA ILE A 190 6.59 -5.41 8.96
C ILE A 190 8.02 -5.80 8.60
N CYS A 191 8.84 -6.12 9.60
CA CYS A 191 10.23 -6.52 9.39
C CYS A 191 10.38 -8.04 9.23
N GLY A 192 11.27 -8.48 8.33
CA GLY A 192 11.63 -9.88 8.13
C GLY A 192 11.56 -10.29 6.67
N ARG A 193 11.44 -11.60 6.39
CA ARG A 193 11.37 -12.09 5.00
C ARG A 193 10.07 -11.75 4.27
N GLY A 194 9.01 -11.37 5.00
CA GLY A 194 7.72 -11.04 4.39
C GLY A 194 7.12 -12.14 3.51
N THR A 195 7.50 -13.41 3.72
CA THR A 195 7.18 -14.52 2.83
C THR A 195 5.69 -14.67 2.60
N THR A 196 5.28 -14.80 1.33
CA THR A 196 3.94 -15.21 0.94
C THR A 196 4.02 -16.44 0.06
N CYS A 197 3.11 -17.37 0.29
CA CYS A 197 2.94 -18.52 -0.58
C CYS A 197 1.51 -18.53 -1.13
N TRP A 198 1.37 -18.72 -2.44
CA TRP A 198 0.08 -18.90 -3.09
C TRP A 198 0.07 -20.19 -3.88
N LYS A 199 -1.12 -20.77 -3.99
CA LYS A 199 -1.39 -21.70 -5.08
C LYS A 199 -1.64 -20.89 -6.35
N ALA A 200 -1.20 -21.39 -7.49
CA ALA A 200 -1.46 -20.80 -8.78
C ALA A 200 -1.70 -21.89 -9.83
N HIS A 201 -2.25 -21.52 -10.97
CA HIS A 201 -2.41 -22.41 -12.11
C HIS A 201 -2.12 -21.67 -13.41
N ILE A 202 -1.86 -22.42 -14.49
CA ILE A 202 -1.65 -21.82 -15.81
C ILE A 202 -2.99 -21.32 -16.34
N SER A 203 -3.04 -20.09 -16.85
CA SER A 203 -4.26 -19.47 -17.39
C SER A 203 -4.99 -20.34 -18.45
N VAL A 204 -4.23 -21.15 -19.21
CA VAL A 204 -4.76 -22.08 -20.23
C VAL A 204 -4.95 -23.54 -19.77
N ASP A 205 -4.52 -23.90 -18.56
CA ASP A 205 -4.71 -25.25 -17.98
C ASP A 205 -4.74 -25.21 -16.44
N GLU A 206 -5.94 -25.29 -15.87
CA GLU A 206 -6.17 -25.29 -14.42
C GLU A 206 -5.73 -26.58 -13.72
N ARG A 207 -5.46 -27.68 -14.45
CA ARG A 207 -5.07 -28.96 -13.85
C ARG A 207 -3.64 -28.93 -13.35
N GLN A 208 -2.79 -28.15 -13.99
CA GLN A 208 -1.42 -27.98 -13.57
C GLN A 208 -1.34 -26.82 -12.58
N THR A 209 -1.04 -27.16 -11.33
CA THR A 209 -0.98 -26.20 -10.23
C THR A 209 0.44 -26.01 -9.74
N PHE A 210 0.73 -24.81 -9.25
CA PHE A 210 2.04 -24.34 -8.85
C PHE A 210 1.97 -23.74 -7.46
N LEU A 211 3.10 -23.79 -6.76
CA LEU A 211 3.32 -23.05 -5.54
C LEU A 211 4.19 -21.83 -5.86
N ILE A 212 3.62 -20.64 -5.79
CA ILE A 212 4.40 -19.40 -5.88
C ILE A 212 4.84 -19.05 -4.47
N LYS A 213 6.15 -18.85 -4.29
CA LYS A 213 6.73 -18.34 -3.06
C LYS A 213 7.43 -17.02 -3.35
N ASP A 214 6.89 -15.95 -2.78
CA ASP A 214 7.52 -14.62 -2.78
C ASP A 214 8.15 -14.37 -1.41
N SER A 215 9.37 -13.85 -1.39
CA SER A 215 10.06 -13.50 -0.14
C SER A 215 11.11 -12.42 -0.34
N TRP A 216 11.18 -11.49 0.60
CA TRP A 216 12.26 -10.53 0.71
C TRP A 216 13.54 -11.24 1.13
N GLN A 217 14.56 -11.19 0.28
CA GLN A 217 15.86 -11.80 0.53
C GLN A 217 17.00 -10.78 0.39
N PRO A 218 17.97 -10.79 1.33
CA PRO A 218 19.24 -10.11 1.15
C PRO A 218 19.97 -10.61 -0.10
N LYS A 219 20.59 -9.70 -0.86
CA LYS A 219 21.28 -10.02 -2.13
C LYS A 219 22.46 -10.99 -1.99
N ASP A 220 23.00 -11.11 -0.78
CA ASP A 220 24.11 -12.00 -0.43
C ASP A 220 23.66 -13.44 -0.16
N ARG A 221 22.35 -13.74 -0.17
CA ARG A 221 21.83 -15.11 -0.13
C ARG A 221 21.59 -15.65 -1.53
N ARG A 222 21.88 -16.94 -1.70
CA ARG A 222 21.51 -17.69 -2.91
C ARG A 222 20.00 -17.69 -3.06
N GLU A 223 19.52 -17.36 -4.26
CA GLU A 223 18.09 -17.43 -4.60
C GLU A 223 17.54 -18.82 -4.26
N GLU A 224 16.44 -18.83 -3.51
CA GLU A 224 15.70 -20.06 -3.26
C GLU A 224 15.02 -20.47 -4.58
N VAL A 225 15.42 -21.62 -5.12
CA VAL A 225 15.01 -22.13 -6.45
C VAL A 225 13.49 -22.07 -6.63
N LEU A 226 13.04 -21.69 -7.82
CA LEU A 226 11.65 -21.84 -8.26
C LEU A 226 11.32 -23.35 -8.30
N CYS A 227 10.80 -23.88 -7.21
CA CYS A 227 10.43 -25.29 -7.13
C CYS A 227 9.06 -25.50 -7.78
N PHE A 228 9.07 -26.02 -9.00
CA PHE A 228 7.89 -26.63 -9.60
C PHE A 228 7.61 -27.95 -8.88
N ALA A 229 6.53 -28.03 -8.10
CA ALA A 229 6.02 -29.32 -7.63
C ALA A 229 5.32 -30.01 -8.81
N THR A 230 5.89 -31.12 -9.28
CA THR A 230 5.30 -31.99 -10.31
C THR A 230 4.19 -32.86 -9.76
#